data_AF-A0A1J5Q9Z2-F1
#
_entry.id   AF-A0A1J5Q9Z2-F1
#
_cell.length_a   1.000
_cell.length_b   1.000
_cell.length_c   1.000
_cell.angle_alpha   90.00
_cell.angle_beta   90.00
_cell.angle_gamma   90.00
#
_symmetry.space_group_name_H-M   'P 1'
#
loop_
_entity.id
_entity.type
_entity.pdbx_description
1 polymer ?
#
loop_
_entity_poly.entity_id
_entity_poly.type
_entity_poly.pdbx_seq_one_letter_code
_entity_poly.pdbx_strand_id
1 'polypeptide(L)'
;MTLTRLKKPDAALSEFRRAAELEPDGARYAYVLAVALNSSGQGDQAMAVLKEGLARHPGDRDILSALIAFNRAVGDNGSALAYAERLAAIMPDDRNLATLIQQLREAMPK
;
A
#
# COMPACT_ATOMS: atom_id res chain seq x y z
N MET A 1 -1.77 -1.44 31.39
CA MET A 1 -1.07 -0.73 30.29
C MET A 1 -1.84 -0.97 29.00
N THR A 2 -2.09 0.12 28.26
CA THR A 2 -2.44 0.23 26.82
C THR A 2 -3.67 -0.52 26.28
N LEU A 3 -4.83 0.15 26.36
CA LEU A 3 -6.01 -0.06 25.51
C LEU A 3 -5.63 0.11 24.04
N THR A 4 -5.22 -0.97 23.41
CA THR A 4 -4.80 -0.97 22.01
C THR A 4 -5.99 -1.42 21.16
N ARG A 5 -6.42 -0.56 20.23
CA ARG A 5 -6.90 -0.97 18.90
C ARG A 5 -8.37 -1.41 18.70
N LEU A 6 -9.35 -0.84 19.41
CA LEU A 6 -10.77 -0.99 19.04
C LEU A 6 -11.54 0.34 19.13
N LYS A 7 -11.92 0.87 17.96
CA LYS A 7 -12.95 1.90 17.64
C LYS A 7 -12.34 2.94 16.66
N LYS A 8 -12.51 2.88 15.35
CA LYS A 8 -13.53 2.27 14.50
C LYS A 8 -12.92 1.96 13.11
N PRO A 9 -12.44 0.73 12.86
CA PRO A 9 -12.06 0.32 11.50
C PRO A 9 -13.26 0.22 10.53
N ASP A 10 -14.49 0.11 11.04
CA ASP A 10 -15.67 -0.19 10.21
C ASP A 10 -16.12 0.93 9.26
N ALA A 11 -16.00 2.21 9.61
CA ALA A 11 -16.59 3.27 8.79
C ALA A 11 -15.84 3.44 7.46
N ALA A 12 -14.51 3.55 7.51
CA ALA A 12 -13.68 3.66 6.31
C ALA A 12 -13.73 2.39 5.45
N LEU A 13 -13.75 1.20 6.08
CA LEU A 13 -13.87 -0.07 5.37
C LEU A 13 -15.27 -0.30 4.80
N SER A 14 -16.32 0.21 5.42
CA SER A 14 -17.70 0.11 4.91
C SER A 14 -17.93 1.03 3.72
N GLU A 15 -17.40 2.26 3.74
CA GLU A 15 -17.38 3.14 2.56
C GLU A 15 -16.52 2.55 1.44
N PHE A 16 -15.38 1.95 1.79
CA PHE A 16 -14.54 1.23 0.82
C PHE A 16 -15.26 0.04 0.19
N ARG A 17 -15.94 -0.81 0.98
CA ARG A 17 -16.71 -1.94 0.43
C ARG A 17 -17.73 -1.47 -0.58
N ARG A 18 -18.44 -0.38 -0.27
CA ARG A 18 -19.47 0.16 -1.15
C ARG A 18 -18.88 0.78 -2.41
N ALA A 19 -17.77 1.51 -2.30
CA ALA A 19 -17.05 2.04 -3.46
C ALA A 19 -16.51 0.90 -4.35
N ALA A 20 -15.92 -0.12 -3.75
CA ALA A 20 -15.33 -1.23 -4.47
C ALA A 20 -16.36 -2.22 -5.04
N GLU A 21 -17.63 -2.17 -4.59
CA GLU A 21 -18.77 -2.85 -5.23
C GLU A 21 -19.29 -2.10 -6.46
N LEU A 22 -18.93 -0.83 -6.63
CA LEU A 22 -19.44 0.03 -7.70
C LEU A 22 -18.51 0.16 -8.92
N GLU A 23 -17.27 -0.36 -8.89
CA GLU A 23 -16.22 0.24 -9.71
C GLU A 23 -15.44 -0.66 -10.70
N PRO A 24 -15.16 -0.11 -11.91
CA PRO A 24 -13.99 -0.44 -12.74
C PRO A 24 -12.65 0.15 -12.23
N ASP A 25 -12.66 1.16 -11.35
CA ASP A 25 -11.50 2.00 -10.99
C ASP A 25 -11.05 1.88 -9.51
N GLY A 26 -11.44 0.79 -8.84
CA GLY A 26 -11.31 0.61 -7.38
C GLY A 26 -9.89 0.73 -6.80
N ALA A 27 -8.86 0.61 -7.65
CA ALA A 27 -7.47 0.85 -7.28
C ALA A 27 -7.16 2.32 -6.96
N ARG A 28 -7.71 3.23 -7.75
CA ARG A 28 -7.53 4.67 -7.56
C ARG A 28 -8.14 5.13 -6.25
N TYR A 29 -9.30 4.56 -5.91
CA TYR A 29 -9.97 4.84 -4.65
C TYR A 29 -9.18 4.33 -3.43
N ALA A 30 -8.65 3.11 -3.50
CA ALA A 30 -7.81 2.54 -2.45
C ALA A 30 -6.59 3.43 -2.14
N TYR A 31 -5.96 3.99 -3.17
CA TYR A 31 -4.86 4.94 -3.03
C TYR A 31 -5.27 6.22 -2.30
N VAL A 32 -6.33 6.89 -2.77
CA VAL A 32 -6.79 8.17 -2.20
C VAL A 32 -7.18 8.00 -0.73
N LEU A 33 -7.90 6.92 -0.41
CA LEU A 33 -8.31 6.62 0.96
C LEU A 33 -7.10 6.36 1.86
N ALA A 34 -6.11 5.61 1.38
CA ALA A 34 -4.88 5.36 2.13
C ALA A 34 -4.12 6.66 2.45
N VAL A 35 -4.01 7.57 1.47
CA VAL A 35 -3.38 8.88 1.69
C VAL A 35 -4.15 9.70 2.73
N ALA A 36 -5.49 9.72 2.67
CA ALA A 36 -6.33 10.43 3.63
C ALA A 36 -6.20 9.85 5.06
N LEU A 37 -6.21 8.52 5.18
CA LEU A 37 -6.01 7.81 6.45
C LEU A 37 -4.63 8.10 7.04
N ASN A 38 -3.58 8.07 6.22
CA ASN A 38 -2.22 8.39 6.65
C ASN A 38 -2.09 9.83 7.16
N SER A 39 -2.68 10.78 6.41
CA SER A 39 -2.70 12.20 6.78
C SER A 39 -3.46 12.45 8.09
N SER A 40 -4.40 11.56 8.42
CA SER A 40 -5.16 11.57 9.68
C SER A 40 -4.46 10.83 10.82
N GLY A 41 -3.19 10.41 10.64
CA GLY A 41 -2.42 9.64 11.63
C GLY A 41 -2.80 8.16 11.72
N GLN A 42 -3.62 7.66 10.79
CA GLN A 42 -4.13 6.28 10.77
C GLN A 42 -3.37 5.42 9.75
N GLY A 43 -2.04 5.45 9.81
CA GLY A 43 -1.15 4.74 8.86
C GLY A 43 -1.40 3.22 8.80
N ASP A 44 -1.73 2.60 9.94
CA ASP A 44 -2.09 1.18 9.99
C ASP A 44 -3.34 0.86 9.15
N GLN A 45 -4.33 1.76 9.16
CA GLN A 45 -5.54 1.58 8.37
C GLN A 45 -5.30 1.83 6.89
N ALA A 46 -4.47 2.82 6.56
CA ALA A 46 -4.06 3.07 5.19
C ALA A 46 -3.41 1.83 4.57
N MET A 47 -2.52 1.17 5.32
CA MET A 47 -1.89 -0.08 4.91
C MET A 47 -2.91 -1.21 4.70
N ALA A 48 -3.92 -1.32 5.56
CA ALA A 48 -4.98 -2.32 5.43
C ALA A 48 -5.81 -2.12 4.15
N VAL A 49 -6.20 -0.86 3.86
CA VAL A 49 -6.96 -0.51 2.65
C VAL A 49 -6.17 -0.84 1.38
N LEU A 50 -4.88 -0.48 1.33
CA LEU A 50 -4.04 -0.80 0.18
C LEU A 50 -3.87 -2.31 -0.02
N LYS A 51 -3.71 -3.08 1.06
CA LYS A 51 -3.61 -4.55 1.00
C LYS A 51 -4.90 -5.19 0.50
N GLU A 52 -6.06 -4.69 0.94
CA GLU A 52 -7.36 -5.17 0.45
C GLU A 52 -7.55 -4.82 -1.03
N GLY A 53 -7.20 -3.60 -1.43
CA GLY A 53 -7.20 -3.18 -2.83
C GLY A 53 -6.31 -4.07 -3.69
N LEU A 54 -5.10 -4.39 -3.21
CA LEU A 54 -4.18 -5.30 -3.91
C LEU A 54 -4.74 -6.72 -3.99
N ALA A 55 -5.46 -7.20 -2.98
CA ALA A 55 -6.08 -8.52 -3.03
C ALA A 55 -7.14 -8.62 -4.14
N ARG A 56 -7.85 -7.52 -4.42
CA ARG A 56 -8.83 -7.42 -5.52
C ARG A 56 -8.14 -7.18 -6.87
N HIS A 57 -7.07 -6.39 -6.88
CA HIS A 57 -6.32 -6.02 -8.09
C HIS A 57 -4.81 -6.27 -7.89
N PRO A 58 -4.35 -7.54 -7.98
CA PRO A 58 -2.98 -7.91 -7.61
C PRO A 58 -1.90 -7.36 -8.54
N GLY A 59 -2.28 -6.91 -9.74
CA GLY A 59 -1.38 -6.29 -10.72
C GLY A 59 -1.55 -4.78 -10.83
N ASP A 60 -2.27 -4.14 -9.90
CA ASP A 60 -2.48 -2.70 -9.99
C ASP A 60 -1.21 -1.94 -9.59
N ARG A 61 -0.78 -1.06 -10.51
CA ARG A 61 0.49 -0.36 -10.43
C ARG A 61 0.45 0.77 -9.40
N ASP A 62 -0.70 1.42 -9.25
CA ASP A 62 -0.90 2.52 -8.32
C ASP A 62 -0.94 2.00 -6.87
N ILE A 63 -1.65 0.89 -6.64
CA ILE A 63 -1.68 0.23 -5.32
C ILE A 63 -0.29 -0.27 -4.93
N LEU A 64 0.43 -0.93 -5.85
CA LEU A 64 1.79 -1.40 -5.58
C LEU A 64 2.73 -0.24 -5.27
N SER A 65 2.68 0.84 -6.04
CA SER A 65 3.49 2.05 -5.81
C SER A 65 3.21 2.67 -4.43
N ALA A 66 1.93 2.74 -4.04
CA ALA A 66 1.52 3.23 -2.74
C ALA A 66 2.05 2.35 -1.60
N LEU A 67 1.90 1.03 -1.71
CA LEU A 67 2.43 0.09 -0.71
C LEU A 67 3.94 0.24 -0.55
N ILE A 68 4.70 0.40 -1.64
CA ILE A 68 6.14 0.63 -1.56
C ILE A 68 6.44 1.91 -0.78
N ALA A 69 5.79 3.03 -1.13
CA ALA A 69 6.01 4.31 -0.47
C ALA A 69 5.67 4.26 1.03
N PHE A 70 4.53 3.64 1.38
CA PHE A 70 4.08 3.49 2.76
C PHE A 70 5.01 2.61 3.60
N ASN A 71 5.44 1.46 3.06
CA ASN A 71 6.35 0.57 3.78
C ASN A 71 7.72 1.22 3.98
N ARG A 72 8.21 2.00 2.99
CA ARG A 72 9.42 2.81 3.17
C ARG A 72 9.28 3.87 4.26
N ALA A 73 8.13 4.54 4.33
CA ALA A 73 7.88 5.59 5.32
C ALA A 73 7.91 5.06 6.77
N VAL A 74 7.47 3.80 6.98
CA VAL A 74 7.51 3.13 8.30
C VAL A 74 8.81 2.35 8.54
N GLY A 75 9.77 2.39 7.60
CA GLY A 75 11.06 1.70 7.70
C GLY A 75 11.03 0.20 7.39
N ASP A 76 9.90 -0.33 6.90
CA ASP A 76 9.78 -1.72 6.47
C ASP A 76 10.32 -1.88 5.03
N ASN A 77 11.64 -1.84 4.91
CA ASN A 77 12.33 -2.02 3.63
C ASN A 77 12.10 -3.42 3.03
N GLY A 78 11.81 -4.44 3.87
CA GLY A 78 11.54 -5.80 3.42
C GLY A 78 10.22 -5.90 2.66
N SER A 79 9.13 -5.40 3.25
CA SER A 79 7.84 -5.33 2.56
C SER A 79 7.90 -4.41 1.34
N ALA A 80 8.58 -3.26 1.45
CA ALA A 80 8.76 -2.35 0.33
C ALA A 80 9.46 -3.02 -0.85
N LEU A 81 10.51 -3.82 -0.61
CA LEU A 81 11.21 -4.57 -1.65
C LEU A 81 10.28 -5.57 -2.33
N ALA A 82 9.53 -6.35 -1.55
CA ALA A 82 8.64 -7.36 -2.10
C ALA A 82 7.58 -6.77 -3.05
N TYR A 83 7.01 -5.60 -2.71
CA TYR A 83 6.09 -4.91 -3.60
C TYR A 83 6.78 -4.27 -4.81
N ALA A 84 8.00 -3.75 -4.64
CA ALA A 84 8.79 -3.19 -5.74
C ALA A 84 9.16 -4.26 -6.78
N GLU A 85 9.53 -5.46 -6.34
CA GLU A 85 9.80 -6.60 -7.22
C GLU A 85 8.55 -7.04 -8.00
N ARG A 86 7.38 -7.06 -7.35
CA ARG A 86 6.10 -7.33 -8.04
C ARG A 86 5.79 -6.26 -9.09
N LEU A 87 6.02 -4.99 -8.76
CA LEU A 87 5.81 -3.91 -9.72
C LEU A 87 6.80 -4.02 -10.90
N ALA A 88 8.05 -4.43 -10.66
CA ALA A 88 9.06 -4.60 -11.69
C ALA A 88 8.77 -5.78 -12.62
N ALA A 89 8.10 -6.81 -12.11
CA ALA A 89 7.59 -7.88 -12.97
C ALA A 89 6.52 -7.39 -13.97
N ILE A 90 5.81 -6.32 -13.65
CA ILE A 90 4.79 -5.70 -14.51
C ILE A 90 5.41 -4.61 -15.41
N MET A 91 6.38 -3.86 -14.88
CA MET A 91 7.11 -2.79 -15.57
C MET A 91 8.63 -3.05 -15.58
N PRO A 92 9.12 -4.01 -16.38
CA PRO A 92 10.53 -4.36 -16.40
C PRO A 92 11.45 -3.25 -16.94
N ASP A 93 10.90 -2.33 -17.76
CA ASP A 93 11.67 -1.23 -18.38
C ASP A 93 11.80 0.01 -17.48
N ASP A 94 11.20 0.00 -16.27
CA ASP A 94 11.29 1.14 -15.36
C ASP A 94 12.63 1.15 -14.61
N ARG A 95 13.56 1.98 -15.10
CA ARG A 95 14.88 2.19 -14.49
C ARG A 95 14.82 2.76 -13.07
N ASN A 96 13.80 3.57 -12.77
CA ASN A 96 13.64 4.13 -11.42
C ASN A 96 13.29 3.02 -10.44
N LEU A 97 12.43 2.10 -10.87
CA LEU A 97 12.05 0.95 -10.06
C LEU A 97 13.21 -0.03 -9.85
N ALA A 98 14.01 -0.29 -10.89
CA ALA A 98 15.22 -1.09 -10.76
C ALA A 98 16.20 -0.48 -9.74
N THR A 99 16.38 0.84 -9.77
CA THR A 99 17.23 1.57 -8.81
C THR A 99 16.66 1.48 -7.39
N LEU A 100 15.35 1.62 -7.24
CA LEU A 100 14.67 1.53 -5.95
C LEU A 100 14.84 0.14 -5.31
N ILE A 101 14.71 -0.93 -6.09
CA ILE A 101 14.91 -2.32 -5.64
C ILE A 101 16.34 -2.51 -5.11
N GLN A 102 17.35 -1.98 -5.80
CA GLN A 102 18.74 -2.05 -5.35
C GLN A 102 18.93 -1.30 -4.01
N GLN A 103 18.43 -0.07 -3.91
CA GLN A 103 18.52 0.72 -2.68
C GLN A 103 17.85 0.00 -1.49
N LEU A 104 16.68 -0.60 -1.71
CA LEU A 104 15.96 -1.32 -0.66
C LEU A 104 16.71 -2.58 -0.21
N ARG A 105 17.37 -3.29 -1.12
CA ARG A 105 18.24 -4.44 -0.80
C ARG A 105 19.47 -4.03 0.00
N GLU A 106 20.11 -2.94 -0.38
CA GLU A 106 21.29 -2.41 0.33
C GLU A 106 20.94 -1.88 1.73
N ALA A 107 19.74 -1.31 1.88
CA ALA A 107 19.25 -0.81 3.16
C ALA A 107 18.77 -1.92 4.13
N MET A 108 18.76 -3.18 3.70
CA MET A 108 18.46 -4.31 4.58
C MET A 108 19.74 -4.80 5.27
N PRO A 109 19.78 -4.84 6.62
CA PRO A 109 20.89 -5.43 7.33
C PRO A 109 20.97 -6.93 7.03
N LYS A 110 22.20 -7.39 6.80
CA LYS A 110 22.56 -8.75 6.39
C LYS A 110 22.41 -9.76 7.53
#